data_AF-A0A662VGL0-F1
#
_entry.id   AF-A0A662VGL0-F1
#
_cell.length_a   1.000
_cell.length_b   1.000
_cell.length_c   1.000
_cell.angle_alpha   90.00
_cell.angle_beta   90.00
_cell.angle_gamma   90.00
#
_symmetry.space_group_name_H-M   'P 1'
#
loop_
_entity.id
_entity.type
_entity.pdbx_description
1 polymer ?
#
loop_
_entity_poly.entity_id
_entity_poly.type
_entity_poly.pdbx_seq_one_letter_code
_entity_poly.pdbx_strand_id
1 'polypeptide(L)'
;MSDKTKDTEISPRGVLLALITRKPWLIPFIYYIYTYSGLRLNELKELMNLKTLIIRRALWWLTKYGIMEKSGEKYIVAEKYRKILEELLLNYCTTGKTHVLRIGKTYFVAIIRKTRISTYTIPSDILDKLVEMETNVQTEFTAKDLSDTLGIPIKLAQKTLKLKQILSECRKK
;
A
#
# COMPACT_ATOMS: atom_id res chain seq x y z
N MET A 1 32.76 -15.80 -31.44
CA MET A 1 32.80 -15.56 -29.99
C MET A 1 31.55 -14.75 -29.67
N SER A 2 30.45 -15.44 -29.33
CA SER A 2 29.13 -14.81 -29.14
C SER A 2 29.07 -14.14 -27.79
N ASP A 3 29.04 -12.81 -27.80
CA ASP A 3 28.68 -12.00 -26.65
C ASP A 3 27.17 -12.14 -26.43
N LYS A 4 26.79 -13.01 -25.49
CA LYS A 4 25.39 -13.17 -25.08
C LYS A 4 25.05 -12.01 -24.15
N THR A 5 24.27 -11.08 -24.66
CA THR A 5 23.45 -10.15 -23.88
C THR A 5 22.78 -10.91 -22.74
N LYS A 6 23.28 -10.71 -21.51
CA LYS A 6 22.56 -11.10 -20.30
C LYS A 6 21.30 -10.25 -20.23
N ASP A 7 20.20 -10.79 -20.72
CA ASP A 7 18.87 -10.32 -20.32
C ASP A 7 18.83 -10.35 -18.79
N THR A 8 18.95 -9.19 -18.17
CA THR A 8 18.73 -9.02 -16.73
C THR A 8 17.28 -9.35 -16.44
N GLU A 9 17.01 -10.62 -16.15
CA GLU A 9 15.72 -11.09 -15.66
C GLU A 9 15.34 -10.26 -14.42
N ILE A 10 14.32 -9.41 -14.58
CA ILE A 10 13.84 -8.60 -13.46
C ILE A 10 13.22 -9.56 -12.44
N SER A 11 13.82 -9.63 -11.25
CA SER A 11 13.31 -10.51 -10.19
C SER A 11 11.83 -10.25 -9.88
N PRO A 12 11.04 -11.28 -9.50
CA PRO A 12 9.63 -11.11 -9.15
C PRO A 12 9.42 -10.02 -8.08
N ARG A 13 10.32 -9.95 -7.09
CA ARG A 13 10.28 -8.90 -6.07
C ARG A 13 10.44 -7.51 -6.69
N GLY A 14 11.38 -7.33 -7.62
CA GLY A 14 11.57 -6.08 -8.35
C GLY A 14 10.30 -5.65 -9.12
N VAL A 15 9.66 -6.59 -9.81
CA VAL A 15 8.41 -6.35 -10.55
C VAL A 15 7.30 -5.87 -9.62
N LEU A 16 7.10 -6.58 -8.50
CA LEU A 16 6.06 -6.25 -7.52
C LEU A 16 6.28 -4.87 -6.90
N LEU A 17 7.49 -4.59 -6.42
CA LEU A 17 7.82 -3.32 -5.77
C LEU A 17 7.70 -2.15 -6.76
N ALA A 18 8.14 -2.34 -8.01
CA ALA A 18 7.98 -1.33 -9.06
C ALA A 18 6.51 -1.06 -9.36
N LEU A 19 5.65 -2.10 -9.41
CA LEU A 19 4.23 -1.92 -9.65
C LEU A 19 3.55 -1.19 -8.50
N ILE A 20 3.78 -1.61 -7.24
CA ILE A 20 3.16 -0.98 -6.06
C ILE A 20 3.60 0.48 -5.94
N THR A 21 4.89 0.77 -6.14
CA THR A 21 5.40 2.14 -6.07
C THR A 21 4.76 3.04 -7.12
N ARG A 22 4.59 2.54 -8.35
CA ARG A 22 3.95 3.29 -9.45
C ARG A 22 2.42 3.32 -9.35
N LYS A 23 1.81 2.33 -8.69
CA LYS A 23 0.35 2.18 -8.57
C LYS A 23 -0.04 1.77 -7.15
N PRO A 24 0.11 2.66 -6.16
CA PRO A 24 -0.19 2.32 -4.76
C PRO A 24 -1.64 1.95 -4.52
N TRP A 25 -2.55 2.35 -5.43
CA TRP A 25 -3.98 2.02 -5.33
C TRP A 25 -4.28 0.53 -5.53
N LEU A 26 -3.29 -0.27 -5.96
CA LEU A 26 -3.40 -1.73 -6.05
C LEU A 26 -3.21 -2.43 -4.69
N ILE A 27 -2.61 -1.75 -3.71
CA ILE A 27 -2.30 -2.30 -2.39
C ILE A 27 -3.51 -2.99 -1.73
N PRO A 28 -4.72 -2.38 -1.71
CA PRO A 28 -5.87 -3.04 -1.07
C PRO A 28 -6.27 -4.35 -1.75
N PHE A 29 -6.20 -4.42 -3.09
CA PHE A 29 -6.54 -5.63 -3.83
C PHE A 29 -5.57 -6.77 -3.54
N ILE A 30 -4.27 -6.45 -3.47
CA ILE A 30 -3.23 -7.42 -3.12
C ILE A 30 -3.51 -8.00 -1.74
N TYR A 31 -3.77 -7.13 -0.74
CA TYR A 31 -4.12 -7.57 0.61
C TYR A 31 -5.36 -8.47 0.63
N TYR A 32 -6.50 -8.02 0.08
CA TYR A 32 -7.72 -8.81 0.14
C TYR A 32 -7.58 -10.15 -0.57
N ILE A 33 -6.98 -10.18 -1.76
CA ILE A 33 -6.83 -11.45 -2.50
C ILE A 33 -5.87 -12.40 -1.78
N TYR A 34 -4.77 -11.89 -1.23
CA TYR A 34 -3.83 -12.68 -0.45
C TYR A 34 -4.47 -13.23 0.83
N THR A 35 -5.06 -12.37 1.66
CA THR A 35 -5.62 -12.73 2.96
C THR A 35 -6.76 -13.75 2.86
N TYR A 36 -7.59 -13.65 1.81
CA TYR A 36 -8.69 -14.59 1.60
C TYR A 36 -8.31 -15.81 0.74
N SER A 37 -7.02 -15.99 0.43
CA SER A 37 -6.52 -17.08 -0.41
C SER A 37 -7.23 -17.18 -1.76
N GLY A 38 -7.62 -16.03 -2.32
CA GLY A 38 -8.31 -15.90 -3.59
C GLY A 38 -9.75 -15.42 -3.50
N LEU A 39 -10.14 -14.55 -4.42
CA LEU A 39 -11.48 -13.95 -4.45
C LEU A 39 -12.04 -13.89 -5.87
N ARG A 40 -13.36 -14.04 -5.97
CA ARG A 40 -14.14 -13.74 -7.17
C ARG A 40 -14.37 -12.24 -7.29
N LEU A 41 -14.71 -11.80 -8.51
CA LEU A 41 -14.98 -10.40 -8.78
C LEU A 41 -16.16 -9.83 -7.95
N ASN A 42 -17.21 -10.63 -7.71
CA ASN A 42 -18.35 -10.21 -6.90
C ASN A 42 -17.98 -10.09 -5.42
N GLU A 43 -17.19 -11.02 -4.89
CA GLU A 43 -16.71 -10.97 -3.50
C GLU A 43 -15.84 -9.72 -3.26
N LEU A 44 -14.94 -9.38 -4.20
CA LEU A 44 -14.18 -8.13 -4.15
C LEU A 44 -15.09 -6.90 -4.17
N LYS A 45 -16.18 -6.93 -4.94
CA LYS A 45 -17.13 -5.82 -5.02
C LYS A 45 -17.85 -5.61 -3.70
N GLU A 46 -18.27 -6.69 -3.05
CA GLU A 46 -18.94 -6.66 -1.75
C GLU A 46 -18.00 -6.20 -0.64
N LEU A 47 -16.81 -6.82 -0.55
CA LEU A 47 -15.82 -6.50 0.49
C LEU A 47 -15.32 -5.05 0.41
N MET A 48 -15.02 -4.58 -0.80
CA MET A 48 -14.40 -3.26 -0.99
C MET A 48 -15.41 -2.14 -1.24
N ASN A 49 -16.68 -2.47 -1.53
CA ASN A 49 -17.73 -1.52 -1.93
C ASN A 49 -17.28 -0.54 -3.03
N LEU A 50 -16.64 -1.09 -4.07
CA LEU A 50 -16.10 -0.33 -5.21
C LEU A 50 -16.92 -0.54 -6.48
N LYS A 51 -16.91 0.45 -7.38
CA LYS A 51 -17.40 0.26 -8.74
C LYS A 51 -16.64 -0.88 -9.44
N THR A 52 -17.38 -1.78 -10.09
CA THR A 52 -16.85 -2.95 -10.81
C THR A 52 -15.72 -2.60 -11.78
N LEU A 53 -15.79 -1.44 -12.44
CA LEU A 53 -14.76 -0.98 -13.38
C LEU A 53 -13.37 -0.84 -12.71
N ILE A 54 -13.32 -0.34 -11.47
CA ILE A 54 -12.08 -0.17 -10.71
C ILE A 54 -11.48 -1.53 -10.37
N ILE A 55 -12.33 -2.46 -9.93
CA ILE A 55 -11.94 -3.83 -9.57
C ILE A 55 -11.39 -4.55 -10.81
N ARG A 56 -12.12 -4.51 -11.93
CA ARG A 56 -11.65 -5.09 -13.21
C ARG A 56 -10.31 -4.50 -13.64
N ARG A 57 -10.13 -3.19 -13.50
CA ARG A 57 -8.87 -2.53 -13.83
C ARG A 57 -7.73 -2.97 -12.92
N ALA A 58 -7.98 -3.15 -11.63
CA ALA A 58 -6.98 -3.66 -10.68
C ALA A 58 -6.55 -5.08 -11.04
N LEU A 59 -7.51 -5.97 -11.23
CA LEU A 59 -7.28 -7.37 -11.61
C LEU A 59 -6.52 -7.44 -12.94
N TRP A 60 -6.88 -6.62 -13.92
CA TRP A 60 -6.14 -6.53 -15.18
C TRP A 60 -4.67 -6.17 -14.97
N TRP A 61 -4.34 -5.18 -14.14
CA TRP A 61 -2.95 -4.82 -13.84
C TRP A 61 -2.22 -5.97 -13.13
N LEU A 62 -2.84 -6.56 -12.11
CA LEU A 62 -2.20 -7.61 -11.32
C LEU A 62 -1.96 -8.88 -12.16
N THR A 63 -2.90 -9.25 -13.04
CA THR A 63 -2.75 -10.37 -13.96
C THR A 63 -1.77 -10.07 -15.08
N LYS A 64 -1.78 -8.85 -15.64
CA LYS A 64 -0.82 -8.44 -16.67
C LYS A 64 0.64 -8.56 -16.21
N TYR A 65 0.92 -8.34 -14.93
CA TYR A 65 2.25 -8.44 -14.34
C TYR A 65 2.52 -9.83 -13.72
N GLY A 66 1.60 -10.78 -13.90
CA GLY A 66 1.70 -12.15 -13.41
C GLY A 66 1.67 -12.28 -11.88
N ILE A 67 1.27 -11.23 -11.15
CA ILE A 67 1.15 -11.24 -9.68
C ILE A 67 -0.06 -12.06 -9.26
N MET A 68 -1.12 -12.00 -10.06
CA MET A 68 -2.35 -12.74 -9.85
C MET A 68 -2.68 -13.59 -11.07
N GLU A 69 -3.23 -14.77 -10.85
CA GLU A 69 -3.70 -15.67 -11.88
C GLU A 69 -5.14 -16.12 -11.59
N LYS A 70 -5.80 -16.68 -12.60
CA LYS A 70 -7.14 -17.25 -12.42
C LYS A 70 -7.04 -18.71 -12.06
N SER A 71 -7.72 -19.10 -10.99
CA SER A 71 -7.99 -20.49 -10.63
C SER A 71 -9.51 -20.68 -10.59
N GLY A 72 -10.04 -21.25 -11.67
CA GLY A 72 -11.48 -21.23 -11.97
C GLY A 72 -12.02 -19.79 -12.04
N GLU A 73 -13.00 -19.47 -11.18
CA GLU A 73 -13.59 -18.12 -11.08
C GLU A 73 -12.82 -17.17 -10.18
N LYS A 74 -11.88 -17.68 -9.37
CA LYS A 74 -11.14 -16.90 -8.37
C LYS A 74 -9.87 -16.32 -8.98
N TYR A 75 -9.54 -15.10 -8.56
CA TYR A 75 -8.20 -14.55 -8.73
C TYR A 75 -7.38 -14.92 -7.51
N ILE A 76 -6.23 -15.56 -7.71
CA ILE A 76 -5.30 -16.00 -6.66
C ILE A 76 -3.93 -15.37 -6.88
N VAL A 77 -3.14 -15.27 -5.82
CA VAL A 77 -1.72 -14.89 -5.91
C VAL A 77 -0.94 -16.02 -6.57
N ALA A 78 -0.19 -15.68 -7.62
CA ALA A 78 0.69 -16.63 -8.29
C ALA A 78 1.81 -17.08 -7.35
N GLU A 79 2.17 -18.37 -7.40
CA GLU A 79 3.04 -19.03 -6.42
C GLU A 79 4.37 -18.29 -6.19
N LYS A 80 5.01 -17.84 -7.28
CA LYS A 80 6.29 -17.09 -7.24
C LYS A 80 6.25 -15.76 -6.47
N TYR A 81 5.06 -15.23 -6.18
CA TYR A 81 4.88 -14.00 -5.41
C TYR A 81 4.41 -14.24 -3.98
N ARG A 82 4.02 -15.47 -3.58
CA ARG A 82 3.43 -15.73 -2.26
C ARG A 82 4.35 -15.34 -1.11
N LYS A 83 5.56 -15.91 -1.07
CA LYS A 83 6.56 -15.59 -0.04
C LYS A 83 6.94 -14.10 -0.01
N ILE A 84 7.01 -13.48 -1.19
CA ILE A 84 7.34 -12.04 -1.30
C ILE A 84 6.22 -11.19 -0.69
N LEU A 85 4.95 -11.56 -0.96
CA LEU A 85 3.81 -10.87 -0.40
C LEU A 85 3.66 -11.11 1.10
N GLU A 86 3.95 -12.31 1.58
CA GLU A 86 3.99 -12.63 3.00
C GLU A 86 4.93 -11.68 3.75
N GLU A 87 6.19 -11.59 3.31
CA GLU A 87 7.20 -10.68 3.88
C GLU A 87 6.80 -9.20 3.77
N LEU A 88 6.21 -8.81 2.63
CA LEU A 88 5.78 -7.44 2.40
C LEU A 88 4.62 -7.04 3.33
N LEU A 89 3.67 -7.96 3.54
CA LEU A 89 2.48 -7.72 4.35
C LEU A 89 2.76 -7.74 5.85
N LEU A 90 3.95 -8.16 6.31
CA LEU A 90 4.40 -7.90 7.69
C LEU A 90 4.48 -6.39 8.02
N ASN A 91 4.67 -5.56 6.99
CA ASN A 91 4.78 -4.10 7.11
C ASN A 91 3.47 -3.38 6.73
N TYR A 92 2.36 -4.09 6.82
CA TYR A 92 1.05 -3.63 6.41
C TYR A 92 0.12 -3.35 7.60
N CYS A 93 -0.74 -2.35 7.46
CA CYS A 93 -1.78 -2.01 8.45
C CYS A 93 -3.06 -1.59 7.73
N THR A 94 -4.23 -1.96 8.28
CA THR A 94 -5.52 -1.54 7.74
C THR A 94 -6.57 -1.22 8.81
N THR A 95 -7.32 -0.14 8.57
CA THR A 95 -8.53 0.22 9.32
C THR A 95 -9.82 -0.14 8.54
N GLY A 96 -9.71 -1.08 7.60
CA GLY A 96 -10.78 -1.52 6.70
C GLY A 96 -10.79 -0.72 5.41
N LYS A 97 -11.11 0.59 5.47
CA LYS A 97 -11.14 1.46 4.27
C LYS A 97 -9.79 2.10 3.93
N THR A 98 -8.90 2.17 4.90
CA THR A 98 -7.56 2.76 4.72
C THR A 98 -6.52 1.69 4.92
N HIS A 99 -5.63 1.58 3.96
CA HIS A 99 -4.57 0.58 3.91
C HIS A 99 -3.23 1.29 3.85
N VAL A 100 -2.31 0.90 4.72
CA VAL A 100 -0.98 1.47 4.84
C VAL A 100 0.01 0.34 4.60
N LEU A 101 0.98 0.57 3.71
CA LEU A 101 2.08 -0.35 3.49
C LEU A 101 3.39 0.42 3.59
N ARG A 102 4.31 -0.03 4.43
CA ARG A 102 5.67 0.52 4.48
C ARG A 102 6.59 -0.25 3.54
N ILE A 103 7.25 0.46 2.63
CA ILE A 103 8.29 -0.08 1.76
C ILE A 103 9.54 0.77 1.95
N GLY A 104 10.58 0.18 2.54
CA GLY A 104 11.79 0.90 2.92
C GLY A 104 11.49 2.09 3.85
N LYS A 105 11.89 3.29 3.43
CA LYS A 105 11.71 4.56 4.16
C LYS A 105 10.44 5.32 3.76
N THR A 106 9.47 4.66 3.14
CA THR A 106 8.24 5.33 2.66
C THR A 106 6.99 4.55 3.06
N TYR A 107 6.02 5.26 3.62
CA TYR A 107 4.67 4.78 3.82
C TYR A 107 3.82 5.08 2.58
N PHE A 108 3.14 4.07 2.06
CA PHE A 108 2.14 4.17 1.01
C PHE A 108 0.77 4.01 1.62
N VAL A 109 -0.08 5.02 1.46
CA VAL A 109 -1.45 5.00 1.98
C VAL A 109 -2.44 4.95 0.83
N ALA A 110 -3.34 3.98 0.87
CA ALA A 110 -4.45 3.81 -0.07
C ALA A 110 -5.78 3.87 0.68
N ILE A 111 -6.67 4.77 0.25
CA ILE A 111 -7.99 4.99 0.85
C ILE A 111 -9.05 4.60 -0.17
N ILE A 112 -9.84 3.58 0.18
CA ILE A 112 -10.97 3.09 -0.60
C ILE A 112 -12.15 4.05 -0.45
N ARG A 113 -12.67 4.53 -1.58
CA ARG A 113 -13.94 5.24 -1.70
C ARG A 113 -14.76 4.61 -2.82
N LYS A 114 -16.09 4.64 -2.74
CA LYS A 114 -17.00 3.95 -3.69
C LYS A 114 -16.63 4.13 -5.17
N THR A 115 -16.20 5.33 -5.56
CA THR A 115 -15.91 5.69 -6.95
C THR A 115 -14.42 5.83 -7.29
N ARG A 116 -13.50 5.72 -6.31
CA ARG A 116 -12.06 5.89 -6.52
C ARG A 116 -11.25 5.34 -5.35
N ILE A 117 -10.00 4.98 -5.60
CA ILE A 117 -9.01 4.78 -4.54
C ILE A 117 -8.04 5.95 -4.56
N SER A 118 -7.99 6.69 -3.45
CA SER A 118 -7.08 7.82 -3.30
C SER A 118 -5.78 7.34 -2.69
N THR A 119 -4.65 7.91 -3.11
CA THR A 119 -3.33 7.50 -2.58
C THR A 119 -2.48 8.70 -2.22
N TYR A 120 -1.58 8.50 -1.26
CA TYR A 120 -0.50 9.42 -0.96
C TYR A 120 0.66 8.65 -0.31
N THR A 121 1.83 9.27 -0.28
CA THR A 121 3.03 8.72 0.33
C THR A 121 3.58 9.66 1.39
N ILE A 122 4.20 9.09 2.42
CA ILE A 122 4.86 9.84 3.50
C ILE A 122 6.23 9.21 3.75
N PRO A 123 7.33 9.96 3.57
CA PRO A 123 8.65 9.56 4.04
C PRO A 123 8.64 9.27 5.55
N SER A 124 9.32 8.19 5.97
CA SER A 124 9.28 7.75 7.37
C SER A 124 9.97 8.73 8.32
N ASP A 125 11.01 9.41 7.85
CA ASP A 125 11.75 10.43 8.60
C ASP A 125 10.86 11.59 9.06
N ILE A 126 9.83 11.96 8.29
CA ILE A 126 8.86 12.99 8.70
C ILE A 126 8.00 12.50 9.87
N LEU A 127 7.60 11.23 9.85
CA LEU A 127 6.82 10.63 10.94
C LEU A 127 7.70 10.43 12.18
N ASP A 128 8.94 9.97 12.00
CA ASP A 128 9.89 9.73 13.09
C ASP A 128 10.18 11.05 13.83
N LYS A 129 10.44 12.14 13.09
CA LYS A 129 10.61 13.48 13.68
C LYS A 129 9.38 13.96 14.44
N LEU A 130 8.17 13.75 13.90
CA LEU A 130 6.93 14.10 14.61
C LEU A 130 6.85 13.37 15.97
N VAL A 131 7.09 12.07 15.98
CA VAL A 131 7.04 11.25 17.21
C VAL A 131 8.11 11.70 18.21
N GLU A 132 9.33 11.99 17.74
CA GLU A 132 10.42 12.51 18.56
C GLU A 132 10.05 13.86 19.20
N MET A 133 9.56 14.81 18.40
CA MET A 133 9.14 16.13 18.88
C MET A 133 8.05 16.01 19.94
N GLU A 134 6.98 15.26 19.67
CA GLU A 134 5.87 15.06 20.63
C GLU A 134 6.32 14.39 21.93
N THR A 135 7.29 13.47 21.86
CA THR A 135 7.86 12.81 23.04
C THR A 135 8.65 13.80 23.89
N ASN A 136 9.44 14.67 23.26
CA ASN A 136 10.28 15.65 23.95
C ASN A 136 9.47 16.75 24.66
N VAL A 137 8.37 17.20 24.05
CA VAL A 137 7.53 18.26 24.65
C VAL A 137 6.31 17.73 25.39
N GLN A 138 6.11 16.41 25.41
CA GLN A 138 4.96 15.73 26.04
C GLN A 138 3.58 16.28 25.59
N THR A 139 3.48 16.76 24.35
CA THR A 139 2.23 17.26 23.78
C THR A 139 2.10 16.86 22.31
N GLU A 140 0.85 16.73 21.83
CA GLU A 140 0.57 16.48 20.41
C GLU A 140 0.78 17.75 19.59
N PHE A 141 1.33 17.57 18.37
CA PHE A 141 1.53 18.68 17.44
C PHE A 141 0.32 18.87 16.54
N THR A 142 -0.02 20.12 16.25
CA THR A 142 -0.95 20.42 15.17
C THR A 142 -0.25 20.37 13.80
N ALA A 143 -1.04 20.34 12.73
CA ALA A 143 -0.47 20.35 11.38
C ALA A 143 0.32 21.64 11.11
N LYS A 144 -0.09 22.76 11.72
CA LYS A 144 0.58 24.04 11.57
C LYS A 144 1.94 24.01 12.26
N ASP A 145 2.00 23.53 13.51
CA ASP A 145 3.26 23.43 14.26
C ASP A 145 4.27 22.56 13.52
N LEU A 146 3.82 21.41 13.00
CA LEU A 146 4.65 20.50 12.22
C LEU A 146 5.13 21.12 10.90
N SER A 147 4.24 21.86 10.22
CA SER A 147 4.53 22.58 8.97
C SER A 147 5.61 23.63 9.19
N ASP A 148 5.44 24.46 10.21
CA ASP A 148 6.33 25.58 10.53
C ASP A 148 7.68 25.07 11.03
N THR A 149 7.69 24.03 11.87
CA THR A 149 8.92 23.47 12.47
C THR A 149 9.78 22.73 11.44
N LEU A 150 9.17 21.93 10.56
CA LEU A 150 9.92 21.14 9.57
C LEU A 150 10.06 21.84 8.20
N GLY A 151 9.46 23.02 8.02
CA GLY A 151 9.45 23.72 6.74
C GLY A 151 8.77 22.92 5.62
N ILE A 152 7.76 22.10 5.95
CA ILE A 152 7.05 21.24 4.98
C ILE A 152 5.68 21.84 4.62
N PRO A 153 5.10 21.49 3.46
CA PRO A 153 3.76 21.96 3.11
C PRO A 153 2.70 21.49 4.13
N ILE A 154 1.76 22.37 4.49
CA ILE A 154 0.68 22.07 5.44
C ILE A 154 -0.11 20.80 5.11
N LYS A 155 -0.33 20.53 3.82
CA LYS A 155 -1.02 19.31 3.35
C LYS A 155 -0.21 18.04 3.65
N LEU A 156 1.12 18.12 3.63
CA LEU A 156 1.99 17.00 4.00
C LEU A 156 1.93 16.78 5.51
N ALA A 157 2.03 17.86 6.31
CA ALA A 157 1.88 17.79 7.76
C ALA A 157 0.54 17.17 8.19
N GLN A 158 -0.58 17.60 7.59
CA GLN A 158 -1.91 17.00 7.82
C GLN A 158 -1.94 15.50 7.51
N LYS A 159 -1.33 15.07 6.40
CA LYS A 159 -1.25 13.66 6.03
C LYS A 159 -0.37 12.86 6.99
N THR A 160 0.74 13.43 7.47
CA THR A 160 1.62 12.79 8.47
C THR A 160 0.88 12.55 9.78
N LEU A 161 0.18 13.56 10.30
CA LEU A 161 -0.65 13.40 11.51
C LEU A 161 -1.73 12.35 11.30
N LYS A 162 -2.38 12.35 10.13
CA LYS A 162 -3.39 11.33 9.82
C LYS A 162 -2.77 9.92 9.76
N LEU A 163 -1.57 9.78 9.18
CA LEU A 163 -0.83 8.53 9.17
C LEU A 163 -0.49 8.05 10.59
N LYS A 164 -0.01 8.93 11.47
CA LYS A 164 0.23 8.61 12.90
C LYS A 164 -1.03 8.04 13.56
N GLN A 165 -2.17 8.70 13.37
CA GLN A 165 -3.46 8.23 13.91
C GLN A 165 -3.82 6.83 13.38
N ILE A 166 -3.72 6.61 12.06
CA ILE A 166 -4.04 5.31 11.45
C ILE A 166 -3.11 4.20 11.99
N LEU A 167 -1.82 4.47 12.12
CA LEU A 167 -0.86 3.51 12.67
C LEU A 167 -1.13 3.19 14.14
N SER A 168 -1.55 4.19 14.94
CA SER A 168 -1.97 3.99 16.33
C SER A 168 -3.24 3.12 16.42
N GLU A 169 -4.25 3.39 15.57
CA GLU A 169 -5.46 2.56 15.48
C GLU A 169 -5.15 1.10 15.12
N CYS A 170 -4.19 0.86 14.23
CA CYS A 170 -3.76 -0.49 13.86
C CYS A 170 -3.04 -1.24 14.99
N ARG A 171 -2.34 -0.55 15.88
CA ARG A 171 -1.65 -1.18 17.03
C ARG A 171 -2.59 -1.56 18.18
N LYS A 172 -3.79 -0.98 18.22
CA LYS A 172 -4.81 -1.24 19.26
C LYS A 172 -5.70 -2.45 18.95
N LYS A 173 -5.57 -3.05 17.77
CA LYS A 173 -6.27 -4.27 17.36
C LYS A 173 -5.40 -5.49 17.58
#